data_AF-A0A919JFD1-F1
#
_entry.id   AF-A0A919JFD1-F1
#
_cell.length_a   1.000
_cell.length_b   1.000
_cell.length_c   1.000
_cell.angle_alpha   90.00
_cell.angle_beta   90.00
_cell.angle_gamma   90.00
#
_symmetry.space_group_name_H-M   'P 1'
#
loop_
_entity.id
_entity.type
_entity.pdbx_description
1 polymer ?
#
loop_
_entity_poly.entity_id
_entity_poly.type
_entity_poly.pdbx_seq_one_letter_code
_entity_poly.pdbx_strand_id
1 'polypeptide(L)'
;MVDGILILLMLVFAISGYRQGFVIGALSFGGFFSGVLIGLQVGPLIANQFADGTVRLVVSLVAIFALAVLGQTLAGWLGTRLRRSISSPPVQRLDDAGGAVVSLVAVLLVAWLIAVPLGSTPFPGINKQVRSSAVLNGINSLMPEQAQALSAGLRESLNTNGFPDVFGGLARTNAREVAAPDPKLARSQVVVNSRKSVIKVLGTAPSCSRRIEGSGFVYADERIMTNAHVVAGTRNVQVETTNDRLDGKVVVYDPERDLAVIYVPGLRAPVMPFVEKPAGTGANAVVLGYPLDGPYDAQSARVREVSNITGPDIYDSGDVTREIYTIYAKVRSGNSGGPLVAPNGDVLGVIFAAAADDQTVGFALTAAEASGTARLGAERTRGVKTGDCA
;
A
#
# COMPACT_ATOMS: atom_id res chain seq x y z
N MET A 1 9.43 -13.42 -18.12
CA MET A 1 9.45 -12.26 -19.04
C MET A 1 10.30 -11.14 -18.48
N VAL A 2 10.00 -10.61 -17.28
CA VAL A 2 10.83 -9.58 -16.59
C VAL A 2 12.32 -9.96 -16.55
N ASP A 3 12.68 -11.17 -16.09
CA ASP A 3 14.09 -11.60 -16.09
C ASP A 3 14.74 -11.59 -17.47
N GLY A 4 14.00 -11.98 -18.52
CA GLY A 4 14.50 -11.95 -19.89
C GLY A 4 14.74 -10.53 -20.41
N ILE A 5 13.84 -9.59 -20.09
CA ILE A 5 14.01 -8.16 -20.42
C ILE A 5 15.19 -7.57 -19.66
N LEU A 6 15.33 -7.90 -18.36
CA LEU A 6 16.44 -7.43 -17.54
C LEU A 6 17.78 -7.96 -18.03
N ILE A 7 17.87 -9.25 -18.39
CA ILE A 7 19.08 -9.83 -18.98
C ILE A 7 19.44 -9.14 -20.29
N LEU A 8 18.46 -8.87 -21.17
CA LEU A 8 18.71 -8.15 -22.41
C LEU A 8 19.22 -6.73 -22.15
N LEU A 9 18.58 -5.99 -21.24
CA LEU A 9 19.02 -4.65 -20.83
C LEU A 9 20.43 -4.71 -20.23
N MET A 10 20.71 -5.66 -19.35
CA MET A 10 22.03 -5.89 -18.78
C MET A 10 23.10 -6.08 -19.87
N LEU A 11 22.83 -6.89 -20.89
CA LEU A 11 23.76 -7.09 -22.01
C LEU A 11 24.00 -5.79 -22.80
N VAL A 12 22.94 -5.08 -23.15
CA VAL A 12 23.04 -3.81 -23.89
C VAL A 12 23.85 -2.77 -23.10
N PHE A 13 23.54 -2.61 -21.82
CA PHE A 13 24.22 -1.65 -20.95
C PHE A 13 25.65 -2.08 -20.61
N ALA A 14 25.94 -3.37 -20.47
CA ALA A 14 27.30 -3.87 -20.31
C ALA A 14 28.17 -3.55 -21.54
N ILE A 15 27.64 -3.76 -22.75
CA ILE A 15 28.35 -3.45 -24.00
C ILE A 15 28.58 -1.94 -24.14
N SER A 16 27.56 -1.13 -23.84
CA SER A 16 27.69 0.33 -23.83
C SER A 16 28.72 0.79 -22.80
N GLY A 17 28.66 0.24 -21.58
CA GLY A 17 29.58 0.52 -20.48
C GLY A 17 31.02 0.16 -20.82
N TYR A 18 31.23 -0.99 -21.46
CA TYR A 18 32.54 -1.42 -21.92
C TYR A 18 33.16 -0.42 -22.91
N ARG A 19 32.34 0.14 -23.81
CA ARG A 19 32.81 1.16 -24.78
C ARG A 19 33.09 2.51 -24.10
N GLN A 20 32.29 2.86 -23.10
CA GLN A 20 32.38 4.15 -22.40
C GLN A 20 33.47 4.19 -21.32
N GLY A 21 33.83 3.05 -20.72
CA GLY A 21 34.80 2.98 -19.64
C GLY A 21 34.23 3.34 -18.26
N PHE A 22 34.90 2.87 -17.21
CA PHE A 22 34.54 3.01 -15.82
C PHE A 22 34.45 4.47 -15.39
N VAL A 23 35.45 5.29 -15.72
CA VAL A 23 35.49 6.70 -15.28
C VAL A 23 34.26 7.46 -15.78
N ILE A 24 33.91 7.30 -17.05
CA ILE A 24 32.73 7.96 -17.63
C ILE A 24 31.46 7.37 -17.05
N GLY A 25 31.36 6.03 -16.95
CA GLY A 25 30.19 5.34 -16.43
C GLY A 25 29.88 5.73 -14.98
N ALA A 26 30.88 5.70 -14.10
CA ALA A 26 30.73 6.00 -12.68
C ALA A 26 30.34 7.47 -12.44
N LEU A 27 30.98 8.40 -13.15
CA LEU A 27 30.64 9.82 -13.05
C LEU A 27 29.25 10.11 -13.62
N SER A 28 28.91 9.55 -14.78
CA SER A 28 27.58 9.71 -15.38
C SER A 28 26.48 9.17 -14.47
N PHE A 29 26.71 8.00 -13.86
CA PHE A 29 25.79 7.41 -12.88
C PHE A 29 25.61 8.30 -11.65
N GLY A 30 26.72 8.77 -11.05
CA GLY A 30 26.67 9.70 -9.93
C GLY A 30 25.92 11.00 -10.29
N GLY A 31 26.22 11.57 -11.46
CA GLY A 31 25.58 12.77 -11.97
C GLY A 31 24.08 12.61 -12.18
N PHE A 32 23.64 11.46 -12.72
CA PHE A 32 22.21 11.14 -12.86
C PHE A 32 21.51 11.14 -11.50
N PHE A 33 22.04 10.42 -10.51
CA PHE A 33 21.43 10.33 -9.18
C PHE A 33 21.45 11.66 -8.44
N SER A 34 22.54 12.43 -8.50
CA SER A 34 22.56 13.79 -7.96
C SER A 34 21.52 14.67 -8.63
N GLY A 35 21.34 14.57 -9.95
CA GLY A 35 20.31 15.28 -10.69
C GLY A 35 18.89 14.89 -10.27
N VAL A 36 18.61 13.60 -10.06
CA VAL A 36 17.34 13.12 -9.50
C VAL A 36 17.10 13.68 -8.10
N LEU A 37 18.08 13.64 -7.21
CA LEU A 37 17.94 14.13 -5.83
C LEU A 37 17.64 15.63 -5.77
N ILE A 38 18.36 16.42 -6.58
CA ILE A 38 18.07 17.85 -6.73
C ILE A 38 16.68 18.04 -7.35
N GLY A 39 16.36 17.26 -8.38
CA GLY A 39 15.05 17.29 -9.04
C GLY A 39 13.89 16.98 -8.11
N LEU A 40 14.05 16.05 -7.16
CA LEU A 40 13.02 15.73 -6.17
C LEU A 40 12.74 16.90 -5.22
N GLN A 41 13.71 17.78 -5.00
CA GLN A 41 13.54 19.00 -4.20
C GLN A 41 13.00 20.16 -5.04
N VAL A 42 13.55 20.37 -6.23
CA VAL A 42 13.24 21.51 -7.09
C VAL A 42 11.94 21.31 -7.88
N GLY A 43 11.64 20.08 -8.30
CA GLY A 43 10.48 19.74 -9.11
C GLY A 43 9.16 20.17 -8.48
N PRO A 44 8.86 19.75 -7.24
CA PRO A 44 7.65 20.21 -6.53
C PRO A 44 7.60 21.73 -6.34
N LEU A 45 8.74 22.39 -6.10
CA LEU A 45 8.80 23.85 -5.94
C LEU A 45 8.36 24.59 -7.21
N ILE A 46 8.81 24.11 -8.38
CA ILE A 46 8.36 24.66 -9.68
C ILE A 46 6.89 24.33 -9.92
N ALA A 47 6.49 23.09 -9.63
CA ALA A 47 5.16 22.60 -9.94
C ALA A 47 4.05 23.24 -9.08
N ASN A 48 4.38 23.71 -7.87
CA ASN A 48 3.44 24.40 -6.99
C ASN A 48 2.92 25.75 -7.54
N GLN A 49 3.50 26.25 -8.65
CA GLN A 49 3.00 27.43 -9.36
C GLN A 49 1.74 27.12 -10.19
N PHE A 50 1.44 25.84 -10.41
CA PHE A 50 0.28 25.39 -11.17
C PHE A 50 -0.85 24.93 -10.24
N ALA A 51 -2.08 25.36 -10.55
CA ALA A 51 -3.28 25.05 -9.76
C ALA A 51 -3.78 23.61 -9.98
N ASP A 52 -3.64 23.08 -11.19
CA ASP A 52 -4.08 21.74 -11.56
C ASP A 52 -3.12 20.65 -11.03
N GLY A 53 -3.68 19.64 -10.34
CA GLY A 53 -2.90 18.56 -9.72
C GLY A 53 -2.22 17.62 -10.73
N THR A 54 -2.85 17.35 -11.86
CA THR A 54 -2.28 16.54 -12.95
C THR A 54 -1.12 17.29 -13.60
N VAL A 55 -1.31 18.58 -13.88
CA VAL A 55 -0.24 19.44 -14.44
C VAL A 55 0.93 19.54 -13.45
N ARG A 56 0.66 19.69 -12.15
CA ARG A 56 1.69 19.71 -11.11
C ARG A 56 2.51 18.42 -11.09
N LEU A 57 1.85 17.26 -11.20
CA LEU A 57 2.52 15.97 -11.26
C LEU A 57 3.40 15.86 -12.52
N VAL A 58 2.87 16.21 -13.69
CA VAL A 58 3.63 16.17 -14.95
C VAL A 58 4.84 17.12 -14.90
N VAL A 59 4.66 18.36 -14.43
CA VAL A 59 5.75 19.34 -14.31
C VAL A 59 6.82 18.85 -13.34
N SER A 60 6.43 18.26 -12.21
CA SER A 60 7.38 17.68 -11.25
C SER A 60 8.23 16.56 -11.88
N LEU A 61 7.57 15.63 -12.59
CA LEU A 61 8.26 14.53 -13.27
C LEU A 61 9.21 15.02 -14.37
N VAL A 62 8.76 15.99 -15.17
CA VAL A 62 9.58 16.59 -16.23
C VAL A 62 10.80 17.30 -15.64
N ALA A 63 10.63 18.05 -14.55
CA ALA A 63 11.73 18.73 -13.87
C ALA A 63 12.75 17.76 -13.29
N ILE A 64 12.29 16.69 -12.63
CA ILE A 64 13.16 15.61 -12.11
C ILE A 64 13.97 14.98 -13.25
N PHE A 65 13.29 14.63 -14.35
CA PHE A 65 13.94 14.01 -15.50
C PHE A 65 14.96 14.94 -16.16
N ALA A 66 14.60 16.22 -16.36
CA ALA A 66 15.49 17.21 -16.97
C ALA A 66 16.76 17.41 -16.13
N LEU A 67 16.64 17.50 -14.81
CA LEU A 67 17.79 17.65 -13.92
C LEU A 67 18.64 16.38 -13.84
N ALA A 68 18.03 15.20 -13.89
CA ALA A 68 18.75 13.93 -13.97
C ALA A 68 19.62 13.84 -15.25
N VAL A 69 19.04 14.17 -16.41
CA VAL A 69 19.76 14.18 -17.70
C VAL A 69 20.85 15.25 -17.70
N LEU A 70 20.59 16.44 -17.16
CA LEU A 70 21.58 17.51 -17.03
C LEU A 70 22.77 17.08 -16.16
N GLY A 71 22.49 16.50 -14.99
CA GLY A 71 23.53 15.99 -14.08
C GLY A 71 24.37 14.89 -14.73
N GLN A 72 23.72 13.93 -15.41
CA GLN A 72 24.39 12.86 -16.15
C GLN A 72 25.30 13.40 -17.26
N THR A 73 24.81 14.35 -18.06
CA THR A 73 25.57 14.91 -19.20
C THR A 73 26.78 15.73 -18.74
N LEU A 74 26.63 16.56 -17.71
CA LEU A 74 27.74 17.33 -17.13
C LEU A 74 28.81 16.43 -16.51
N ALA A 75 28.40 15.41 -15.74
CA ALA A 75 29.33 14.48 -15.12
C ALA A 75 30.01 13.56 -16.17
N GLY A 76 29.28 13.14 -17.20
CA GLY A 76 29.83 12.40 -18.33
C GLY A 76 30.85 13.23 -19.11
N TRP A 77 30.57 14.52 -19.35
CA TRP A 77 31.53 15.45 -19.95
C TRP A 77 32.81 15.56 -19.12
N LEU A 78 32.69 15.72 -17.81
CA LEU A 78 33.84 15.72 -16.90
C LEU A 78 34.60 14.39 -16.96
N GLY A 79 33.87 13.27 -16.98
CA GLY A 79 34.43 11.93 -17.10
C GLY A 79 35.22 11.73 -18.39
N THR A 80 34.76 12.27 -19.53
CA THR A 80 35.52 12.19 -20.78
C THR A 80 36.84 12.94 -20.68
N ARG A 81 36.87 14.06 -19.96
CA ARG A 81 38.08 14.84 -19.73
C ARG A 81 39.08 14.09 -18.85
N LEU A 82 38.58 13.41 -17.81
CA LEU A 82 39.39 12.58 -16.92
C LEU A 82 39.91 11.32 -17.61
N ARG A 83 39.07 10.62 -18.38
CA ARG A 83 39.46 9.39 -19.11
C ARG A 83 40.57 9.64 -20.12
N ARG A 84 40.66 10.85 -20.71
CA ARG A 84 41.78 11.24 -21.61
C ARG A 84 43.17 11.18 -20.95
N SER A 85 43.25 11.26 -19.63
CA SER A 85 44.53 11.09 -18.90
C SER A 85 45.01 9.65 -18.86
N ILE A 86 44.15 8.68 -19.18
CA ILE A 86 44.47 7.25 -19.21
C ILE A 86 44.94 6.88 -20.62
N SER A 87 46.26 6.89 -20.82
CA SER A 87 46.87 6.57 -22.11
C SER A 87 47.40 5.14 -22.21
N SER A 88 47.58 4.43 -21.10
CA SER A 88 48.18 3.10 -21.10
C SER A 88 47.16 2.02 -21.50
N PRO A 89 47.47 1.18 -22.52
CA PRO A 89 46.56 0.13 -23.01
C PRO A 89 46.05 -0.86 -21.94
N PRO A 90 46.86 -1.33 -20.96
CA PRO A 90 46.33 -2.22 -19.93
C PRO A 90 45.35 -1.54 -18.97
N VAL A 91 45.58 -0.26 -18.64
CA VAL A 91 44.67 0.50 -17.75
C VAL A 91 43.38 0.85 -18.49
N GLN A 92 43.45 1.12 -19.79
CA GLN A 92 42.25 1.29 -20.61
C GLN A 92 41.38 0.03 -20.63
N ARG A 93 41.96 -1.17 -20.77
CA ARG A 93 41.17 -2.42 -20.71
C ARG A 93 40.51 -2.64 -19.35
N LEU A 94 41.20 -2.26 -18.26
CA LEU A 94 40.63 -2.31 -16.91
C LEU A 94 39.49 -1.28 -16.74
N ASP A 95 39.66 -0.07 -17.27
CA ASP A 95 38.62 0.96 -17.32
C ASP A 95 37.40 0.46 -18.11
N ASP A 96 37.60 -0.12 -19.29
CA ASP A 96 36.54 -0.69 -20.12
C ASP A 96 35.79 -1.81 -19.39
N ALA A 97 36.52 -2.77 -18.82
CA ALA A 97 35.92 -3.85 -18.03
C ALA A 97 35.13 -3.30 -16.82
N GLY A 98 35.68 -2.32 -16.10
CA GLY A 98 34.99 -1.65 -15.01
C GLY A 98 33.75 -0.89 -15.46
N GLY A 99 33.77 -0.31 -16.66
CA GLY A 99 32.63 0.39 -17.26
C GLY A 99 31.45 -0.54 -17.51
N ALA A 100 31.72 -1.77 -17.96
CA ALA A 100 30.69 -2.81 -18.10
C ALA A 100 30.06 -3.15 -16.75
N VAL A 101 30.87 -3.33 -15.70
CA VAL A 101 30.41 -3.65 -14.34
C VAL A 101 29.54 -2.52 -13.77
N VAL A 102 30.00 -1.27 -13.85
CA VAL A 102 29.23 -0.12 -13.35
C VAL A 102 27.89 0.01 -14.09
N SER A 103 27.88 -0.20 -15.40
CA SER A 103 26.65 -0.10 -16.19
C SER A 103 25.66 -1.23 -15.86
N LEU A 104 26.16 -2.43 -15.56
CA LEU A 104 25.35 -3.53 -15.06
C LEU A 104 24.73 -3.21 -13.69
N VAL A 105 25.54 -2.72 -12.76
CA VAL A 105 25.05 -2.32 -11.43
C VAL A 105 24.02 -1.20 -11.56
N ALA A 106 24.29 -0.20 -12.40
CA ALA A 106 23.41 0.93 -12.63
C ALA A 106 22.03 0.50 -13.16
N VAL A 107 21.98 -0.34 -14.20
CA VAL A 107 20.71 -0.77 -14.79
C VAL A 107 19.93 -1.65 -13.82
N LEU A 108 20.61 -2.49 -13.03
CA LEU A 108 19.98 -3.32 -12.01
C LEU A 108 19.40 -2.47 -10.87
N LEU A 109 20.10 -1.45 -10.42
CA LEU A 109 19.61 -0.53 -9.39
C LEU A 109 18.40 0.29 -9.88
N VAL A 110 18.42 0.79 -11.12
CA VAL A 110 17.28 1.51 -11.70
C VAL A 110 16.09 0.58 -11.92
N ALA A 111 16.33 -0.63 -12.42
CA ALA A 111 15.30 -1.64 -12.60
C ALA A 111 14.66 -2.03 -11.26
N TRP A 112 15.47 -2.26 -10.22
CA TRP A 112 15.00 -2.49 -8.86
C TRP A 112 14.22 -1.27 -8.35
N LEU A 113 14.75 -0.06 -8.56
CA LEU A 113 14.11 1.26 -8.47
C LEU A 113 12.61 1.23 -8.77
N ILE A 114 12.34 0.82 -10.00
CA ILE A 114 11.04 0.96 -10.65
C ILE A 114 10.19 -0.29 -10.42
N ALA A 115 10.76 -1.48 -10.58
CA ALA A 115 10.00 -2.73 -10.55
C ALA A 115 9.46 -3.05 -9.16
N VAL A 116 10.21 -2.76 -8.10
CA VAL A 116 9.83 -3.05 -6.71
C VAL A 116 8.53 -2.33 -6.32
N PRO A 117 8.38 -1.01 -6.56
CA PRO A 117 7.08 -0.34 -6.46
C PRO A 117 5.99 -0.91 -7.37
N LEU A 118 6.32 -1.30 -8.60
CA LEU A 118 5.34 -1.88 -9.51
C LEU A 118 4.84 -3.28 -9.07
N GLY A 119 5.59 -3.98 -8.20
CA GLY A 119 5.17 -5.25 -7.59
C GLY A 119 3.98 -5.15 -6.63
N SER A 120 3.53 -3.94 -6.29
CA SER A 120 2.29 -3.68 -5.56
C SER A 120 1.20 -3.03 -6.42
N THR A 121 1.42 -2.90 -7.74
CA THR A 121 0.40 -2.37 -8.66
C THR A 121 -0.74 -3.36 -8.90
N PRO A 122 -1.95 -2.87 -9.23
CA PRO A 122 -3.13 -3.70 -9.47
C PRO A 122 -3.05 -4.55 -10.75
N PHE A 123 -1.95 -4.50 -11.52
CA PHE A 123 -1.77 -5.25 -12.77
C PHE A 123 -1.16 -6.64 -12.49
N PRO A 124 -1.93 -7.75 -12.49
CA PRO A 124 -1.44 -9.07 -12.05
C PRO A 124 -0.34 -9.63 -12.95
N GLY A 125 -0.38 -9.28 -14.25
CA GLY A 125 0.65 -9.67 -15.22
C GLY A 125 2.02 -9.10 -14.88
N ILE A 126 2.08 -7.84 -14.46
CA ILE A 126 3.33 -7.16 -14.06
C ILE A 126 3.73 -7.62 -12.66
N ASN A 127 2.80 -7.62 -11.71
CA ASN A 127 3.04 -8.00 -10.32
C ASN A 127 3.58 -9.44 -10.19
N LYS A 128 2.93 -10.43 -10.83
CA LYS A 128 3.40 -11.83 -10.81
C LYS A 128 4.81 -11.95 -11.38
N GLN A 129 5.10 -11.26 -12.46
CA GLN A 129 6.41 -11.32 -13.12
C GLN A 129 7.51 -10.63 -12.31
N VAL A 130 7.18 -9.56 -11.57
CA VAL A 130 8.11 -8.88 -10.66
C VAL A 130 8.39 -9.75 -9.42
N ARG A 131 7.34 -10.30 -8.77
CA ARG A 131 7.51 -11.14 -7.57
C ARG A 131 8.24 -12.45 -7.85
N SER A 132 8.03 -13.03 -9.03
CA SER A 132 8.71 -14.26 -9.46
C SER A 132 10.10 -14.03 -10.05
N SER A 133 10.60 -12.79 -10.12
CA SER A 133 11.90 -12.46 -10.70
C SER A 133 13.02 -12.89 -9.77
N ALA A 134 13.88 -13.79 -10.22
CA ALA A 134 15.05 -14.22 -9.44
C ALA A 134 16.07 -13.07 -9.29
N VAL A 135 16.22 -12.27 -10.35
CA VAL A 135 17.17 -11.14 -10.40
C VAL A 135 16.77 -10.05 -9.41
N LEU A 136 15.50 -9.62 -9.41
CA LEU A 136 15.03 -8.55 -8.53
C LEU A 136 15.03 -8.98 -7.06
N ASN A 137 14.65 -10.23 -6.76
CA ASN A 137 14.71 -10.78 -5.40
C ASN A 137 16.16 -10.86 -4.88
N GLY A 138 17.10 -11.29 -5.74
CA GLY A 138 18.53 -11.30 -5.41
C GLY A 138 19.05 -9.90 -5.07
N ILE A 139 18.75 -8.90 -5.91
CA ILE A 139 19.15 -7.51 -5.66
C ILE A 139 18.53 -6.99 -4.36
N ASN A 140 17.23 -7.22 -4.15
CA ASN A 140 16.53 -6.75 -2.96
C ASN A 140 17.17 -7.24 -1.66
N SER A 141 17.71 -8.47 -1.65
CA SER A 141 18.40 -9.04 -0.49
C SER A 141 19.76 -8.40 -0.19
N LEU A 142 20.38 -7.76 -1.19
CA LEU A 142 21.70 -7.13 -1.09
C LEU A 142 21.63 -5.62 -0.82
N MET A 143 20.44 -5.00 -0.96
CA MET A 143 20.29 -3.56 -0.81
C MET A 143 20.33 -3.12 0.67
N PRO A 144 21.02 -2.01 1.01
CA PRO A 144 21.01 -1.45 2.37
C PRO A 144 19.62 -1.01 2.83
N GLU A 145 19.41 -0.98 4.15
CA GLU A 145 18.13 -0.59 4.76
C GLU A 145 17.63 0.78 4.29
N GLN A 146 18.54 1.75 4.08
CA GLN A 146 18.18 3.09 3.63
C GLN A 146 17.56 3.07 2.22
N ALA A 147 18.11 2.23 1.32
CA ALA A 147 17.56 2.09 -0.03
C ALA A 147 16.21 1.36 0.00
N GLN A 148 16.09 0.33 0.83
CA GLN A 148 14.83 -0.38 1.02
C GLN A 148 13.74 0.55 1.56
N ALA A 149 14.07 1.43 2.51
CA ALA A 149 13.15 2.43 3.06
C ALA A 149 12.64 3.41 2.00
N LEU A 150 13.50 3.88 1.09
CA LEU A 150 13.09 4.74 -0.03
C LEU A 150 12.09 4.03 -0.96
N SER A 151 12.36 2.77 -1.31
CA SER A 151 11.45 1.98 -2.14
C SER A 151 10.10 1.71 -1.45
N ALA A 152 10.13 1.49 -0.13
CA ALA A 152 8.94 1.29 0.67
C ALA A 152 8.08 2.57 0.77
N GLY A 153 8.70 3.75 0.91
CA GLY A 153 7.99 5.03 0.90
C GLY A 153 7.29 5.30 -0.44
N LEU A 154 7.95 4.98 -1.56
CA LEU A 154 7.36 5.11 -2.89
C LEU A 154 6.21 4.12 -3.12
N ARG A 155 6.36 2.87 -2.67
CA ARG A 155 5.27 1.87 -2.65
C ARG A 155 4.06 2.36 -1.88
N GLU A 156 4.27 2.88 -0.67
CA GLU A 156 3.17 3.34 0.17
C GLU A 156 2.40 4.51 -0.49
N SER A 157 3.12 5.43 -1.13
CA SER A 157 2.53 6.56 -1.86
C SER A 157 1.70 6.12 -3.08
N LEU A 158 2.06 4.98 -3.70
CA LEU A 158 1.30 4.38 -4.79
C LEU A 158 0.14 3.50 -4.28
N ASN A 159 0.26 2.95 -3.08
CA ASN A 159 -0.74 2.09 -2.43
C ASN A 159 -1.89 2.88 -1.77
N THR A 160 -1.78 4.21 -1.64
CA THR A 160 -2.88 5.09 -1.19
C THR A 160 -4.11 5.00 -2.12
N ASN A 161 -3.95 4.49 -3.34
CA ASN A 161 -5.04 4.14 -4.25
C ASN A 161 -5.87 2.90 -3.81
N GLY A 162 -5.48 2.21 -2.73
CA GLY A 162 -6.18 1.02 -2.23
C GLY A 162 -7.33 1.32 -1.26
N PHE A 163 -7.49 2.57 -0.83
CA PHE A 163 -8.61 3.01 0.00
C PHE A 163 -9.56 3.90 -0.80
N PRO A 164 -10.89 3.83 -0.57
CA PRO A 164 -11.83 4.78 -1.15
C PRO A 164 -11.54 6.23 -0.70
N ASP A 165 -11.74 7.21 -1.59
CA ASP A 165 -11.64 8.64 -1.25
C ASP A 165 -12.88 9.09 -0.48
N VAL A 166 -12.80 9.12 0.84
CA VAL A 166 -13.95 9.46 1.70
C VAL A 166 -14.15 10.97 1.85
N PHE A 167 -13.20 11.80 1.40
CA PHE A 167 -13.20 13.26 1.60
C PHE A 167 -13.23 14.08 0.30
N GLY A 168 -13.37 13.43 -0.85
CA GLY A 168 -13.43 14.11 -2.15
C GLY A 168 -12.15 14.85 -2.52
N GLY A 169 -10.98 14.34 -2.11
CA GLY A 169 -9.66 14.67 -2.65
C GLY A 169 -9.12 16.09 -2.38
N LEU A 170 -9.89 16.98 -1.75
CA LEU A 170 -9.56 18.42 -1.68
C LEU A 170 -9.49 19.00 -0.24
N ALA A 171 -9.91 18.25 0.78
CA ALA A 171 -9.84 18.68 2.18
C ALA A 171 -8.57 18.14 2.85
N ARG A 172 -7.76 19.01 3.48
CA ARG A 172 -6.71 18.54 4.39
C ARG A 172 -7.33 17.84 5.59
N THR A 173 -6.71 16.75 6.02
CA THR A 173 -7.16 16.05 7.23
C THR A 173 -6.95 16.95 8.45
N ASN A 174 -8.05 17.42 9.05
CA ASN A 174 -8.02 18.14 10.31
C ASN A 174 -8.58 17.25 11.41
N ALA A 175 -7.69 16.47 12.04
CA ALA A 175 -8.07 15.54 13.08
C ALA A 175 -7.70 16.08 14.47
N ARG A 176 -8.65 16.02 15.41
CA ARG A 176 -8.44 16.46 16.80
C ARG A 176 -7.19 15.84 17.41
N GLU A 177 -6.32 16.67 17.97
CA GLU A 177 -5.10 16.20 18.64
C GLU A 177 -5.43 15.42 19.92
N VAL A 178 -4.74 14.29 20.08
CA VAL A 178 -4.77 13.44 21.27
C VAL A 178 -3.36 12.92 21.54
N ALA A 179 -3.07 12.52 22.78
CA ALA A 179 -1.80 11.90 23.11
C ALA A 179 -1.55 10.61 22.29
N ALA A 180 -0.29 10.29 22.00
CA ALA A 180 0.04 9.09 21.22
C ALA A 180 -0.50 7.79 21.89
N PRO A 181 -0.90 6.78 21.10
CA PRO A 181 -1.36 5.50 21.62
C PRO A 181 -0.30 4.80 22.48
N ASP A 182 -0.71 4.07 23.52
CA ASP A 182 0.23 3.27 24.33
C ASP A 182 0.76 2.09 23.49
N PRO A 183 2.07 2.01 23.21
CA PRO A 183 2.64 0.93 22.39
C PRO A 183 2.47 -0.46 23.03
N LYS A 184 2.19 -0.56 24.33
CA LYS A 184 1.95 -1.85 25.01
C LYS A 184 0.63 -2.49 24.59
N LEU A 185 -0.35 -1.72 24.10
CA LEU A 185 -1.65 -2.26 23.69
C LEU A 185 -1.55 -3.24 22.53
N ALA A 186 -0.64 -3.01 21.57
CA ALA A 186 -0.37 -3.93 20.48
C ALA A 186 0.13 -5.32 20.92
N ARG A 187 0.58 -5.46 22.19
CA ARG A 187 1.06 -6.72 22.78
C ARG A 187 0.17 -7.20 23.94
N SER A 188 -1.01 -6.62 24.08
CA SER A 188 -1.93 -6.92 25.19
C SER A 188 -2.66 -8.25 24.99
N GLN A 189 -3.27 -8.75 26.07
CA GLN A 189 -4.00 -10.01 26.04
C GLN A 189 -5.20 -9.99 25.07
N VAL A 190 -5.84 -8.83 24.88
CA VAL A 190 -6.94 -8.70 23.91
C VAL A 190 -6.50 -9.02 22.49
N VAL A 191 -5.26 -8.66 22.11
CA VAL A 191 -4.68 -8.98 20.78
C VAL A 191 -4.53 -10.49 20.61
N VAL A 192 -4.06 -11.18 21.65
CA VAL A 192 -3.88 -12.63 21.63
C VAL A 192 -5.23 -13.33 21.55
N ASN A 193 -6.20 -12.90 22.35
CA ASN A 193 -7.53 -13.49 22.42
C ASN A 193 -8.33 -13.30 21.11
N SER A 194 -8.16 -12.15 20.45
CA SER A 194 -8.89 -11.80 19.22
C SER A 194 -8.35 -12.51 17.98
N ARG A 195 -7.14 -13.07 18.02
CA ARG A 195 -6.45 -13.65 16.84
C ARG A 195 -7.25 -14.71 16.09
N LYS A 196 -8.06 -15.50 16.80
CA LYS A 196 -8.90 -16.54 16.18
C LYS A 196 -10.16 -15.98 15.52
N SER A 197 -10.57 -14.77 15.91
CA SER A 197 -11.81 -14.11 15.48
C SER A 197 -11.59 -13.06 14.40
N VAL A 198 -10.35 -12.57 14.24
CA VAL A 198 -9.96 -11.72 13.12
C VAL A 198 -9.51 -12.60 11.97
N ILE A 199 -10.09 -12.38 10.80
CA ILE A 199 -10.01 -13.28 9.66
C ILE A 199 -9.45 -12.54 8.46
N LYS A 200 -8.55 -13.20 7.71
CA LYS A 200 -8.06 -12.65 6.45
C LYS A 200 -9.05 -12.96 5.34
N VAL A 201 -9.51 -11.94 4.64
CA VAL A 201 -10.47 -12.07 3.54
C VAL A 201 -9.71 -12.05 2.22
N LEU A 202 -9.97 -13.05 1.38
CA LEU A 202 -9.32 -13.23 0.09
C LEU A 202 -10.40 -13.35 -1.01
N GLY A 203 -10.36 -12.46 -1.99
CA GLY A 203 -11.30 -12.44 -3.11
C GLY A 203 -10.58 -12.63 -4.43
N THR A 204 -11.25 -13.25 -5.40
CA THR A 204 -10.88 -13.12 -6.81
C THR A 204 -12.02 -12.41 -7.54
N ALA A 205 -11.67 -11.31 -8.22
CA ALA A 205 -12.59 -10.55 -9.04
C ALA A 205 -12.05 -10.56 -10.49
N PRO A 206 -12.35 -11.63 -11.27
CA PRO A 206 -11.81 -11.79 -12.62
C PRO A 206 -12.18 -10.63 -13.55
N SER A 207 -13.39 -10.09 -13.43
CA SER A 207 -13.85 -8.90 -14.18
C SER A 207 -13.02 -7.66 -13.88
N CYS A 208 -12.47 -7.59 -12.68
CA CYS A 208 -11.63 -6.49 -12.22
C CYS A 208 -10.14 -6.75 -12.43
N SER A 209 -9.78 -7.92 -12.99
CA SER A 209 -8.39 -8.38 -13.12
C SER A 209 -7.59 -8.20 -11.84
N ARG A 210 -8.20 -8.40 -10.66
CA ARG A 210 -7.57 -8.18 -9.36
C ARG A 210 -7.82 -9.34 -8.39
N ARG A 211 -6.83 -9.61 -7.55
CA ARG A 211 -7.02 -10.37 -6.30
C ARG A 211 -7.29 -9.35 -5.22
N ILE A 212 -8.33 -9.55 -4.43
CA ILE A 212 -8.68 -8.65 -3.33
C ILE A 212 -8.23 -9.30 -2.03
N GLU A 213 -7.65 -8.50 -1.15
CA GLU A 213 -7.19 -8.93 0.15
C GLU A 213 -7.56 -7.87 1.18
N GLY A 214 -8.02 -8.32 2.33
CA GLY A 214 -8.47 -7.46 3.40
C GLY A 214 -8.62 -8.24 4.70
N SER A 215 -9.22 -7.58 5.66
CA SER A 215 -9.51 -8.13 6.98
C SER A 215 -11.02 -8.24 7.19
N GLY A 216 -11.39 -9.06 8.15
CA GLY A 216 -12.74 -9.18 8.65
C GLY A 216 -12.70 -9.69 10.08
N PHE A 217 -13.85 -9.74 10.73
CA PHE A 217 -13.97 -10.35 12.05
C PHE A 217 -15.30 -11.05 12.25
N VAL A 218 -15.29 -12.06 13.11
CA VAL A 218 -16.47 -12.86 13.43
C VAL A 218 -17.35 -12.08 14.41
N TYR A 219 -18.48 -11.58 13.94
CA TYR A 219 -19.43 -10.79 14.75
C TYR A 219 -20.70 -11.58 15.13
N ALA A 220 -20.92 -12.73 14.49
CA ALA A 220 -21.96 -13.70 14.81
C ALA A 220 -21.53 -15.09 14.29
N ASP A 221 -22.25 -16.14 14.69
CA ASP A 221 -21.95 -17.51 14.27
C ASP A 221 -21.87 -17.64 12.74
N GLU A 222 -20.74 -18.13 12.25
CA GLU A 222 -20.45 -18.27 10.82
C GLU A 222 -20.54 -16.97 10.01
N ARG A 223 -20.56 -15.79 10.65
CA ARG A 223 -20.65 -14.48 10.01
C ARG A 223 -19.40 -13.64 10.24
N ILE A 224 -18.81 -13.20 9.13
CA ILE A 224 -17.70 -12.26 9.12
C ILE A 224 -18.21 -10.91 8.62
N MET A 225 -17.91 -9.85 9.35
CA MET A 225 -18.05 -8.48 8.88
C MET A 225 -16.75 -8.04 8.21
N THR A 226 -16.86 -7.32 7.10
CA THR A 226 -15.75 -6.71 6.35
C THR A 226 -16.28 -5.48 5.60
N ASN A 227 -15.43 -4.82 4.81
CA ASN A 227 -15.87 -3.73 3.94
C ASN A 227 -16.44 -4.26 2.61
N ALA A 228 -17.31 -3.47 2.00
CA ALA A 228 -17.86 -3.80 0.68
C ALA A 228 -16.76 -3.74 -0.40
N HIS A 229 -15.85 -2.76 -0.36
CA HIS A 229 -14.77 -2.67 -1.34
C HIS A 229 -13.82 -3.89 -1.31
N VAL A 230 -13.68 -4.55 -0.15
CA VAL A 230 -12.88 -5.79 0.00
C VAL A 230 -13.48 -6.98 -0.76
N VAL A 231 -14.78 -6.95 -1.06
CA VAL A 231 -15.46 -8.03 -1.79
C VAL A 231 -16.06 -7.58 -3.12
N ALA A 232 -15.92 -6.31 -3.49
CA ALA A 232 -16.50 -5.73 -4.69
C ALA A 232 -16.03 -6.44 -5.98
N GLY A 233 -16.97 -6.83 -6.83
CA GLY A 233 -16.71 -7.56 -8.08
C GLY A 233 -16.29 -9.03 -7.92
N THR A 234 -16.25 -9.56 -6.68
CA THR A 234 -15.89 -10.97 -6.44
C THR A 234 -17.09 -11.90 -6.67
N ARG A 235 -16.83 -13.09 -7.25
CA ARG A 235 -17.87 -14.13 -7.39
C ARG A 235 -17.88 -15.11 -6.22
N ASN A 236 -16.69 -15.45 -5.75
CA ASN A 236 -16.46 -16.29 -4.58
C ASN A 236 -15.42 -15.59 -3.70
N VAL A 237 -15.62 -15.68 -2.39
CA VAL A 237 -14.67 -15.17 -1.39
C VAL A 237 -14.15 -16.38 -0.62
N GLN A 238 -12.86 -16.38 -0.33
CA GLN A 238 -12.24 -17.30 0.61
C GLN A 238 -11.85 -16.54 1.85
N VAL A 239 -11.88 -17.22 2.98
CA VAL A 239 -11.42 -16.68 4.24
C VAL A 239 -10.32 -17.57 4.78
N GLU A 240 -9.26 -16.95 5.28
CA GLU A 240 -8.13 -17.65 5.89
C GLU A 240 -8.17 -17.42 7.40
N THR A 241 -8.40 -18.51 8.11
CA THR A 241 -8.34 -18.59 9.57
C THR A 241 -6.91 -18.96 9.99
N THR A 242 -6.65 -19.09 11.30
CA THR A 242 -5.32 -19.52 11.77
C THR A 242 -4.91 -20.90 11.24
N ASN A 243 -5.86 -21.79 10.95
CA ASN A 243 -5.57 -23.19 10.61
C ASN A 243 -6.04 -23.58 9.21
N ASP A 244 -7.12 -22.96 8.72
CA ASP A 244 -7.86 -23.42 7.56
C ASP A 244 -8.21 -22.28 6.60
N ARG A 245 -8.38 -22.64 5.32
CA ARG A 245 -9.06 -21.79 4.33
C ARG A 245 -10.46 -22.33 4.09
N LEU A 246 -11.45 -21.44 4.18
CA LEU A 246 -12.85 -21.77 4.04
C LEU A 246 -13.47 -20.94 2.92
N ASP A 247 -14.40 -21.53 2.17
CA ASP A 247 -15.17 -20.80 1.18
C ASP A 247 -16.30 -20.02 1.86
N GLY A 248 -16.47 -18.76 1.45
CA GLY A 248 -17.46 -17.84 1.95
C GLY A 248 -18.37 -17.29 0.86
N LYS A 249 -19.58 -16.89 1.26
CA LYS A 249 -20.57 -16.23 0.40
C LYS A 249 -20.88 -14.85 0.95
N VAL A 250 -20.78 -13.82 0.12
CA VAL A 250 -21.27 -12.49 0.52
C VAL A 250 -22.79 -12.53 0.58
N VAL A 251 -23.38 -12.30 1.75
CA VAL A 251 -24.83 -12.38 2.00
C VAL A 251 -25.48 -11.01 2.24
N VAL A 252 -24.66 -10.01 2.55
CA VAL A 252 -25.02 -8.59 2.55
C VAL A 252 -23.89 -7.82 1.90
N TYR A 253 -24.25 -6.87 1.04
CA TYR A 253 -23.35 -5.99 0.34
C TYR A 253 -23.97 -4.59 0.34
N ASP A 254 -23.39 -3.68 1.11
CA ASP A 254 -23.82 -2.29 1.26
C ASP A 254 -22.68 -1.37 0.77
N PRO A 255 -22.72 -0.95 -0.52
CA PRO A 255 -21.69 -0.08 -1.09
C PRO A 255 -21.77 1.36 -0.55
N GLU A 256 -22.95 1.81 -0.09
CA GLU A 256 -23.12 3.14 0.47
C GLU A 256 -22.37 3.25 1.81
N ARG A 257 -22.51 2.28 2.70
CA ARG A 257 -21.79 2.25 3.99
C ARG A 257 -20.41 1.63 3.92
N ASP A 258 -20.03 1.11 2.76
CA ASP A 258 -18.83 0.30 2.59
C ASP A 258 -18.76 -0.89 3.56
N LEU A 259 -19.85 -1.64 3.69
CA LEU A 259 -19.94 -2.81 4.57
C LEU A 259 -20.42 -4.05 3.84
N ALA A 260 -19.87 -5.20 4.20
CA ALA A 260 -20.33 -6.49 3.72
C ALA A 260 -20.34 -7.52 4.84
N VAL A 261 -21.23 -8.51 4.68
CA VAL A 261 -21.29 -9.69 5.53
C VAL A 261 -21.00 -10.92 4.68
N ILE A 262 -20.04 -11.71 5.13
CA ILE A 262 -19.68 -13.01 4.54
C ILE A 262 -20.22 -14.10 5.44
N TYR A 263 -21.02 -14.99 4.87
CA TYR A 263 -21.42 -16.25 5.48
C TYR A 263 -20.41 -17.34 5.14
N VAL A 264 -19.88 -18.02 6.16
CA VAL A 264 -18.85 -19.06 6.02
C VAL A 264 -19.31 -20.32 6.77
N PRO A 265 -19.97 -21.27 6.07
CA PRO A 265 -20.41 -22.52 6.68
C PRO A 265 -19.23 -23.29 7.31
N GLY A 266 -19.41 -23.76 8.54
CA GLY A 266 -18.40 -24.50 9.29
C GLY A 266 -17.35 -23.64 10.00
N LEU A 267 -17.41 -22.31 9.91
CA LEU A 267 -16.49 -21.42 10.61
C LEU A 267 -16.68 -21.52 12.14
N ARG A 268 -15.62 -21.94 12.83
CA ARG A 268 -15.59 -22.05 14.30
C ARG A 268 -14.57 -21.07 14.89
N ALA A 269 -15.05 -19.93 15.35
CA ALA A 269 -14.24 -18.92 16.02
C ALA A 269 -15.09 -18.15 17.05
N PRO A 270 -14.48 -17.59 18.11
CA PRO A 270 -15.21 -16.77 19.07
C PRO A 270 -15.85 -15.55 18.40
N VAL A 271 -17.08 -15.22 18.81
CA VAL A 271 -17.77 -14.00 18.38
C VAL A 271 -17.20 -12.79 19.12
N MET A 272 -16.94 -11.71 18.38
CA MET A 272 -16.54 -10.41 18.92
C MET A 272 -17.77 -9.51 19.01
N PRO A 273 -18.26 -9.19 20.21
CA PRO A 273 -19.42 -8.33 20.38
C PRO A 273 -19.09 -6.89 20.02
N PHE A 274 -20.09 -6.16 19.50
CA PHE A 274 -20.00 -4.71 19.34
C PHE A 274 -20.20 -4.01 20.69
N VAL A 275 -19.59 -2.83 20.85
CA VAL A 275 -19.89 -1.96 21.99
C VAL A 275 -21.33 -1.46 21.94
N GLU A 276 -21.96 -1.29 23.11
CA GLU A 276 -23.30 -0.69 23.22
C GLU A 276 -23.26 0.83 23.11
N LYS A 277 -22.15 1.45 23.50
CA LYS A 277 -21.98 2.91 23.51
C LYS A 277 -20.68 3.30 22.82
N PRO A 278 -20.68 4.39 22.04
CA PRO A 278 -19.45 4.88 21.42
C PRO A 278 -18.37 5.21 22.45
N ALA A 279 -17.12 4.87 22.15
CA ALA A 279 -15.97 5.36 22.89
C ALA A 279 -15.78 6.87 22.71
N GLY A 280 -15.42 7.56 23.79
CA GLY A 280 -15.11 9.00 23.75
C GLY A 280 -13.71 9.31 23.23
N THR A 281 -13.45 10.58 22.94
CA THR A 281 -12.11 11.10 22.61
C THR A 281 -11.09 10.69 23.68
N GLY A 282 -9.93 10.22 23.25
CA GLY A 282 -8.83 9.78 24.10
C GLY A 282 -8.88 8.31 24.48
N ALA A 283 -9.97 7.59 24.18
CA ALA A 283 -10.09 6.17 24.49
C ALA A 283 -9.02 5.33 23.77
N ASN A 284 -8.46 4.38 24.52
CA ASN A 284 -7.52 3.40 23.98
C ASN A 284 -8.26 2.42 23.07
N ALA A 285 -7.63 2.05 21.97
CA ALA A 285 -8.13 1.05 21.04
C ALA A 285 -6.97 0.28 20.39
N VAL A 286 -7.29 -0.76 19.63
CA VAL A 286 -6.33 -1.50 18.82
C VAL A 286 -6.94 -1.80 17.45
N VAL A 287 -6.18 -1.55 16.38
CA VAL A 287 -6.51 -1.99 15.03
C VAL A 287 -5.96 -3.39 14.83
N LEU A 288 -6.80 -4.33 14.43
CA LEU A 288 -6.40 -5.72 14.16
C LEU A 288 -6.66 -6.05 12.69
N GLY A 289 -5.73 -6.74 12.04
CA GLY A 289 -5.90 -7.11 10.64
C GLY A 289 -4.69 -7.78 10.00
N TYR A 290 -4.69 -7.77 8.67
CA TYR A 290 -3.68 -8.40 7.80
C TYR A 290 -3.13 -7.37 6.79
N PRO A 291 -2.41 -6.35 7.27
CA PRO A 291 -1.90 -5.30 6.40
C PRO A 291 -0.93 -5.85 5.35
N LEU A 292 -1.03 -5.32 4.13
CA LEU A 292 -0.12 -5.59 3.01
C LEU A 292 -0.02 -7.09 2.64
N ASP A 293 -1.13 -7.83 2.69
CA ASP A 293 -1.17 -9.29 2.53
C ASP A 293 -0.32 -10.05 3.57
N GLY A 294 0.07 -9.38 4.64
CA GLY A 294 0.96 -9.90 5.67
C GLY A 294 0.31 -10.90 6.64
N PRO A 295 1.05 -11.30 7.67
CA PRO A 295 0.49 -12.04 8.81
C PRO A 295 -0.41 -11.13 9.65
N TYR A 296 -1.14 -11.75 10.60
CA TYR A 296 -1.90 -11.04 11.62
C TYR A 296 -1.04 -10.00 12.34
N ASP A 297 -1.50 -8.75 12.31
CA ASP A 297 -0.84 -7.57 12.89
C ASP A 297 -1.79 -6.86 13.85
N ALA A 298 -1.20 -6.14 14.81
CA ALA A 298 -1.92 -5.31 15.75
C ALA A 298 -1.25 -3.95 15.87
N GLN A 299 -2.04 -2.88 15.76
CA GLN A 299 -1.57 -1.50 15.89
C GLN A 299 -2.31 -0.81 17.03
N SER A 300 -1.56 -0.28 18.00
CA SER A 300 -2.14 0.55 19.05
C SER A 300 -2.82 1.77 18.42
N ALA A 301 -4.02 2.09 18.92
CA ALA A 301 -4.82 3.20 18.44
C ALA A 301 -5.35 4.04 19.59
N ARG A 302 -5.69 5.30 19.27
CA ARG A 302 -6.45 6.17 20.19
C ARG A 302 -7.56 6.88 19.44
N VAL A 303 -8.76 6.89 19.99
CA VAL A 303 -9.89 7.61 19.43
C VAL A 303 -9.62 9.11 19.50
N ARG A 304 -9.66 9.81 18.35
CA ARG A 304 -9.58 11.27 18.28
C ARG A 304 -10.97 11.88 18.43
N GLU A 305 -11.93 11.38 17.65
CA GLU A 305 -13.27 11.95 17.59
C GLU A 305 -14.27 10.95 17.01
N VAL A 306 -15.55 11.15 17.34
CA VAL A 306 -16.70 10.55 16.65
C VAL A 306 -17.40 11.67 15.90
N SER A 307 -17.57 11.51 14.59
CA SER A 307 -18.18 12.53 13.75
C SER A 307 -18.90 11.91 12.57
N ASN A 308 -19.81 12.68 11.97
CA ASN A 308 -20.41 12.33 10.69
C ASN A 308 -19.56 12.90 9.56
N ILE A 309 -19.17 12.04 8.63
CA ILE A 309 -18.50 12.42 7.39
C ILE A 309 -19.48 12.26 6.23
N THR A 310 -19.46 13.22 5.29
CA THR A 310 -20.16 13.08 4.02
C THR A 310 -19.12 13.05 2.91
N GLY A 311 -19.23 12.05 2.05
CA GLY A 311 -18.37 11.84 0.89
C GLY A 311 -18.89 10.69 0.05
N PRO A 312 -18.25 10.38 -1.09
CA PRO A 312 -18.79 9.46 -2.06
C PRO A 312 -18.93 8.03 -1.49
N ASP A 313 -19.80 7.24 -2.11
CA ASP A 313 -19.78 5.78 -1.97
C ASP A 313 -18.56 5.13 -2.62
N ILE A 314 -18.43 3.81 -2.48
CA ILE A 314 -17.28 3.08 -3.03
C ILE A 314 -17.22 3.08 -4.57
N TYR A 315 -18.25 3.62 -5.25
CA TYR A 315 -18.37 3.70 -6.70
C TYR A 315 -18.43 5.14 -7.22
N ASP A 316 -18.26 6.13 -6.34
CA ASP A 316 -18.42 7.56 -6.65
C ASP A 316 -19.79 7.88 -7.30
N SER A 317 -20.84 7.14 -6.91
CA SER A 317 -22.17 7.26 -7.50
C SER A 317 -23.05 8.32 -6.82
N GLY A 318 -22.64 8.77 -5.64
CA GLY A 318 -23.28 9.82 -4.86
C GLY A 318 -22.68 9.95 -3.46
N ASP A 319 -23.01 11.05 -2.79
CA ASP A 319 -22.57 11.32 -1.42
C ASP A 319 -23.39 10.55 -0.39
N VAL A 320 -22.70 9.98 0.59
CA VAL A 320 -23.29 9.25 1.72
C VAL A 320 -22.72 9.83 3.02
N THR A 321 -23.61 10.10 3.97
CA THR A 321 -23.24 10.47 5.33
C THR A 321 -23.07 9.22 6.20
N ARG A 322 -21.93 9.11 6.87
CA ARG A 322 -21.56 7.95 7.71
C ARG A 322 -21.06 8.43 9.07
N GLU A 323 -21.45 7.75 10.14
CA GLU A 323 -20.84 7.98 11.44
C GLU A 323 -19.50 7.22 11.54
N ILE A 324 -18.43 7.95 11.83
CA ILE A 324 -17.07 7.41 11.86
C ILE A 324 -16.34 7.76 13.15
N TYR A 325 -15.39 6.91 13.51
CA TYR A 325 -14.25 7.25 14.33
C TYR A 325 -13.12 7.80 13.47
N THR A 326 -12.59 8.96 13.86
CA THR A 326 -11.22 9.34 13.50
C THR A 326 -10.28 8.82 14.58
N ILE A 327 -9.22 8.11 14.20
CA ILE A 327 -8.27 7.50 15.14
C ILE A 327 -6.84 7.94 14.90
N TYR A 328 -6.06 8.06 15.98
CA TYR A 328 -4.61 8.06 15.91
C TYR A 328 -4.14 6.61 15.78
N ALA A 329 -3.83 6.16 14.57
CA ALA A 329 -3.22 4.86 14.30
C ALA A 329 -2.59 4.84 12.90
N LYS A 330 -1.56 4.00 12.72
CA LYS A 330 -1.02 3.72 11.38
C LYS A 330 -1.88 2.66 10.68
N VAL A 331 -2.90 3.11 9.95
CA VAL A 331 -3.74 2.24 9.11
C VAL A 331 -3.09 2.07 7.74
N ARG A 332 -3.05 0.82 7.26
CA ARG A 332 -2.44 0.41 5.98
C ARG A 332 -3.40 -0.43 5.16
N SER A 333 -3.21 -0.48 3.84
CA SER A 333 -3.95 -1.41 2.96
C SER A 333 -3.92 -2.83 3.54
N GLY A 334 -5.03 -3.56 3.46
CA GLY A 334 -5.23 -4.86 4.09
C GLY A 334 -5.84 -4.80 5.50
N ASN A 335 -5.80 -3.66 6.20
CA ASN A 335 -6.57 -3.49 7.45
C ASN A 335 -8.07 -3.28 7.20
N SER A 336 -8.47 -2.87 5.98
CA SER A 336 -9.88 -2.68 5.61
C SER A 336 -10.73 -3.88 5.99
N GLY A 337 -11.85 -3.63 6.67
CA GLY A 337 -12.79 -4.61 7.18
C GLY A 337 -12.40 -5.20 8.53
N GLY A 338 -11.17 -4.96 9.00
CA GLY A 338 -10.70 -5.39 10.31
C GLY A 338 -11.36 -4.61 11.46
N PRO A 339 -11.44 -5.17 12.67
CA PRO A 339 -12.06 -4.50 13.80
C PRO A 339 -11.13 -3.46 14.42
N LEU A 340 -11.71 -2.33 14.81
CA LEU A 340 -11.18 -1.45 15.84
C LEU A 340 -11.70 -1.96 17.19
N VAL A 341 -10.84 -2.46 18.06
CA VAL A 341 -11.25 -3.07 19.34
C VAL A 341 -10.88 -2.22 20.54
N ALA A 342 -11.76 -2.22 21.54
CA ALA A 342 -11.48 -1.68 22.86
C ALA A 342 -10.61 -2.66 23.68
N PRO A 343 -9.95 -2.21 24.77
CA PRO A 343 -9.08 -3.07 25.58
C PRO A 343 -9.77 -4.27 26.23
N ASN A 344 -11.10 -4.24 26.35
CA ASN A 344 -11.92 -5.34 26.85
C ASN A 344 -12.27 -6.40 25.79
N GLY A 345 -11.97 -6.14 24.51
CA GLY A 345 -12.25 -7.05 23.38
C GLY A 345 -13.49 -6.72 22.57
N ASP A 346 -14.28 -5.72 23.00
CA ASP A 346 -15.47 -5.30 22.26
C ASP A 346 -15.07 -4.49 21.02
N VAL A 347 -15.82 -4.66 19.94
CA VAL A 347 -15.60 -3.97 18.67
C VAL A 347 -16.21 -2.59 18.74
N LEU A 348 -15.36 -1.57 18.64
CA LEU A 348 -15.74 -0.17 18.51
C LEU A 348 -16.25 0.14 17.10
N GLY A 349 -15.67 -0.49 16.08
CA GLY A 349 -15.98 -0.19 14.70
C GLY A 349 -15.23 -1.04 13.68
N VAL A 350 -15.43 -0.71 12.40
CA VAL A 350 -14.84 -1.41 11.24
C VAL A 350 -13.88 -0.45 10.53
N ILE A 351 -12.60 -0.79 10.46
CA ILE A 351 -11.59 0.00 9.74
C ILE A 351 -11.95 0.03 8.27
N PHE A 352 -12.01 1.21 7.66
CA PHE A 352 -12.40 1.33 6.24
C PHE A 352 -11.52 2.27 5.42
N ALA A 353 -10.86 3.26 6.05
CA ALA A 353 -10.01 4.20 5.33
C ALA A 353 -8.83 4.70 6.18
N ALA A 354 -7.88 5.36 5.50
CA ALA A 354 -6.76 6.09 6.10
C ALA A 354 -6.66 7.47 5.43
N ALA A 355 -6.13 8.47 6.14
CA ALA A 355 -5.88 9.77 5.55
C ALA A 355 -4.74 9.69 4.52
N ALA A 356 -4.94 10.30 3.35
CA ALA A 356 -3.94 10.33 2.29
C ALA A 356 -2.74 11.26 2.61
N ASP A 357 -2.99 12.30 3.41
CA ASP A 357 -2.03 13.35 3.75
C ASP A 357 -1.43 13.20 5.16
N ASP A 358 -1.96 12.32 6.01
CA ASP A 358 -1.45 12.04 7.37
C ASP A 358 -1.48 10.54 7.71
N GLN A 359 -0.30 9.90 7.71
CA GLN A 359 -0.16 8.46 8.01
C GLN A 359 -0.52 8.07 9.46
N THR A 360 -0.74 9.05 10.33
CA THR A 360 -1.14 8.81 11.73
C THR A 360 -2.65 8.85 11.93
N VAL A 361 -3.43 9.13 10.88
CA VAL A 361 -4.89 9.24 10.94
C VAL A 361 -5.54 8.08 10.17
N GLY A 362 -6.35 7.32 10.89
CA GLY A 362 -7.21 6.28 10.33
C GLY A 362 -8.68 6.58 10.55
N PHE A 363 -9.54 5.89 9.81
CA PHE A 363 -10.98 6.00 9.92
C PHE A 363 -11.64 4.62 10.09
N ALA A 364 -12.60 4.54 11.01
CA ALA A 364 -13.42 3.36 11.24
C ALA A 364 -14.90 3.74 11.24
N LEU A 365 -15.75 2.95 10.60
CA LEU A 365 -17.21 3.07 10.77
C LEU A 365 -17.56 2.68 12.20
N THR A 366 -18.44 3.43 12.87
CA THR A 366 -18.80 3.09 14.25
C THR A 366 -19.59 1.78 14.31
N ALA A 367 -19.59 1.13 15.48
CA ALA A 367 -20.45 -0.01 15.75
C ALA A 367 -21.94 0.31 15.49
N ALA A 368 -22.36 1.55 15.77
CA ALA A 368 -23.71 2.02 15.50
C ALA A 368 -24.01 2.05 13.99
N GLU A 369 -23.11 2.62 13.18
CA GLU A 369 -23.22 2.63 11.71
C GLU A 369 -23.26 1.19 11.15
N ALA A 370 -22.43 0.30 11.68
CA ALA A 370 -22.36 -1.09 11.23
C ALA A 370 -23.54 -1.98 11.66
N SER A 371 -24.29 -1.56 12.70
CA SER A 371 -25.31 -2.39 13.36
C SER A 371 -26.47 -2.80 12.43
N GLY A 372 -26.86 -1.93 11.51
CA GLY A 372 -27.92 -2.20 10.53
C GLY A 372 -27.53 -3.37 9.61
N THR A 373 -26.34 -3.28 9.03
CA THR A 373 -25.76 -4.30 8.15
C THR A 373 -25.50 -5.61 8.89
N ALA A 374 -24.98 -5.54 10.12
CA ALA A 374 -24.79 -6.71 10.99
C ALA A 374 -26.10 -7.48 11.20
N ARG A 375 -27.18 -6.77 11.58
CA ARG A 375 -28.50 -7.37 11.82
C ARG A 375 -29.09 -7.98 10.56
N LEU A 376 -28.95 -7.30 9.41
CA LEU A 376 -29.42 -7.83 8.12
C LEU A 376 -28.72 -9.14 7.73
N GLY A 377 -27.43 -9.28 8.06
CA GLY A 377 -26.61 -10.43 7.67
C GLY A 377 -26.60 -11.60 8.65
N ALA A 378 -27.05 -11.39 9.90
CA ALA A 378 -26.93 -12.36 10.99
C ALA A 378 -27.47 -13.77 10.64
N GLU A 379 -28.58 -13.83 9.91
CA GLU A 379 -29.26 -15.09 9.58
C GLU A 379 -29.24 -15.43 8.08
N ARG A 380 -28.77 -14.51 7.23
CA ARG A 380 -28.76 -14.74 5.77
C ARG A 380 -27.70 -15.75 5.37
N THR A 381 -28.05 -16.64 4.46
CA THR A 381 -27.14 -17.68 3.92
C THR A 381 -27.07 -17.67 2.39
N ARG A 382 -28.02 -17.00 1.73
CA ARG A 382 -28.06 -16.87 0.27
C ARG A 382 -27.11 -15.76 -0.18
N GLY A 383 -26.22 -16.09 -1.10
CA GLY A 383 -25.29 -15.13 -1.68
C GLY A 383 -25.98 -14.02 -2.47
N VAL A 384 -25.43 -12.80 -2.40
CA VAL A 384 -25.83 -11.63 -3.18
C VAL A 384 -24.72 -11.26 -4.18
N LYS A 385 -25.06 -10.43 -5.17
CA LYS A 385 -24.07 -9.85 -6.08
C LYS A 385 -23.25 -8.78 -5.35
N THR A 386 -21.99 -8.66 -5.71
CA THR A 386 -20.99 -7.76 -5.13
C THR A 386 -20.68 -6.56 -6.02
N GLY A 387 -21.63 -6.18 -6.88
CA GLY A 387 -21.51 -5.06 -7.80
C GLY A 387 -20.34 -5.17 -8.79
N ASP A 388 -19.91 -4.00 -9.27
CA ASP A 388 -18.79 -3.83 -10.19
C ASP A 388 -17.47 -3.65 -9.43
N CYS A 389 -16.41 -3.37 -10.17
CA CYS A 389 -15.09 -3.08 -9.62
C CYS A 389 -15.12 -1.72 -8.93
N ALA A 390 -14.94 -1.74 -7.60
CA ALA A 390 -14.69 -0.55 -6.79
C ALA A 390 -13.23 -0.12 -6.92
#